data_AF-A0A8H6Z2X0-F1
#
_entry.id   AF-A0A8H6Z2X0-F1
#
_cell.length_a   1.000
_cell.length_b   1.000
_cell.length_c   1.000
_cell.angle_alpha   90.00
_cell.angle_beta   90.00
_cell.angle_gamma   90.00
#
_symmetry.space_group_name_H-M   'P 1'
#
loop_
_entity.id
_entity.type
_entity.pdbx_description
1 polymer ?
#
loop_
_entity_poly.entity_id
_entity_poly.type
_entity_poly.pdbx_seq_one_letter_code
_entity_poly.pdbx_strand_id
1 'polypeptide(L)'
;MSDSSNAYRIKPLEGAQGYPTWATKIMDILTELNYDKYITRSCCDKPIIPNQTDTAAIAALTEWERKQRKALTVVCLRVAEGPMAYIQRAITGVEAWNKLQSVYQPKAAINIIRLRRQIFRMACEGENVEENLRKLTDVKGTLEEYGTTISEVEFAITILMSFPDLWDTWVGGIDLASIKTSDDIITCIFQQAICPAAKPNSNDTALLAHSRSSSSNHCEGACFHCRCPSH
;
A
#
# COMPACT_ATOMS: atom_id res chain seq x y z
N MET A 1 31.18 23.83 15.73
CA MET A 1 30.01 23.30 16.46
C MET A 1 28.83 23.44 15.53
N SER A 2 28.42 22.35 14.90
CA SER A 2 27.55 22.39 13.72
C SER A 2 26.09 22.61 14.09
N ASP A 3 25.49 23.52 13.34
CA ASP A 3 24.14 24.06 13.41
C ASP A 3 23.10 23.02 12.93
N SER A 4 23.04 21.85 13.58
CA SER A 4 22.21 20.72 13.13
C SER A 4 20.72 20.83 13.50
N SER A 5 20.31 21.90 14.17
CA SER A 5 18.92 22.03 14.65
C SER A 5 17.92 22.40 13.54
N ASN A 6 18.38 22.93 12.40
CA ASN A 6 17.50 23.56 11.40
C ASN A 6 17.61 22.98 9.98
N ALA A 7 18.31 21.85 9.80
CA ALA A 7 18.51 21.27 8.47
C ALA A 7 17.19 20.79 7.81
N TYR A 8 16.19 20.42 8.62
CA TYR A 8 14.93 19.89 8.12
C TYR A 8 13.80 20.88 8.42
N ARG A 9 13.37 21.63 7.40
CA ARG A 9 12.16 22.47 7.48
C ARG A 9 10.90 21.59 7.43
N ILE A 10 10.52 21.03 8.57
CA ILE A 10 9.24 20.31 8.71
C ILE A 10 8.22 21.22 9.37
N LYS A 11 6.99 21.21 8.87
CA LYS A 11 5.86 21.85 9.57
C LYS A 11 5.64 21.16 10.92
N PRO A 12 5.62 21.90 12.04
CA PRO A 12 5.32 21.33 13.35
C PRO A 12 4.00 20.57 13.36
N LEU A 13 3.88 19.56 14.22
CA LEU A 13 2.61 18.87 14.42
C LEU A 13 1.60 19.84 15.05
N GLU A 14 0.54 20.19 14.34
CA GLU A 14 -0.55 21.06 14.84
C GLU A 14 -1.81 20.27 15.20
N GLY A 15 -2.10 19.18 14.48
CA GLY A 15 -3.32 18.39 14.65
C GLY A 15 -3.28 17.03 13.96
N ALA A 16 -4.40 16.28 14.08
CA ALA A 16 -4.48 14.88 13.68
C ALA A 16 -4.31 14.62 12.18
N GLN A 17 -4.78 15.54 11.32
CA GLN A 17 -4.77 15.35 9.86
C GLN A 17 -3.35 15.25 9.27
N GLY A 18 -2.38 15.95 9.89
CA GLY A 18 -0.98 15.93 9.46
C GLY A 18 -0.13 14.88 10.16
N TYR A 19 -0.69 14.13 11.12
CA TYR A 19 0.08 13.23 11.97
C TYR A 19 0.79 12.12 11.19
N PRO A 20 0.17 11.39 10.24
CA PRO A 20 0.85 10.32 9.51
C PRO A 20 2.07 10.83 8.73
N THR A 21 1.89 11.89 7.93
CA THR A 21 2.99 12.51 7.16
C THR A 21 4.08 13.09 8.06
N TRP A 22 3.70 13.69 9.19
CA TRP A 22 4.66 14.18 10.19
C TRP A 22 5.44 13.02 10.79
N ALA A 23 4.77 11.95 11.22
CA ALA A 23 5.39 10.79 11.85
C ALA A 23 6.44 10.14 10.94
N THR A 24 6.12 9.94 9.65
CA THR A 24 7.08 9.43 8.65
C THR A 24 8.32 10.31 8.56
N LYS A 25 8.15 11.63 8.40
CA LYS A 25 9.28 12.58 8.30
C LYS A 25 10.16 12.61 9.55
N ILE A 26 9.56 12.50 10.73
CA ILE A 26 10.30 12.44 11.99
C ILE A 26 11.09 11.14 12.07
N MET A 27 10.48 10.03 11.67
CA MET A 27 11.12 8.72 11.63
C MET A 27 12.32 8.69 10.68
N ASP A 28 12.20 9.28 9.49
CA ASP A 28 13.29 9.39 8.52
C ASP A 28 14.49 10.14 9.11
N ILE A 29 14.23 11.24 9.82
CA ILE A 29 15.31 12.02 10.43
C ILE A 29 15.92 11.34 11.64
N LEU A 30 15.10 10.65 12.44
CA LEU A 30 15.64 9.83 13.53
C LEU A 30 16.54 8.72 12.97
N THR A 31 16.19 8.16 11.81
CA THR A 31 17.01 7.17 11.09
C THR A 31 18.32 7.80 10.61
N GLU A 32 18.27 8.97 9.98
CA GLU A 32 19.47 9.71 9.54
C GLU A 32 20.40 10.06 10.72
N LEU A 33 19.82 10.44 11.86
CA LEU A 33 20.55 10.73 13.10
C LEU A 33 20.92 9.47 13.91
N ASN A 34 20.56 8.27 13.44
CA ASN A 34 20.78 6.98 14.10
C ASN A 34 20.19 6.89 15.52
N TYR A 35 19.05 7.53 15.74
CA TYR A 35 18.28 7.56 16.99
C TYR A 35 16.94 6.83 16.93
N ASP A 36 16.57 6.29 15.76
CA ASP A 36 15.36 5.49 15.49
C ASP A 36 15.13 4.40 16.55
N LYS A 37 16.17 3.62 16.88
CA LYS A 37 16.13 2.54 17.89
C LYS A 37 15.69 2.97 19.29
N TYR A 38 15.80 4.26 19.62
CA TYR A 38 15.39 4.81 20.91
C TYR A 38 13.92 5.26 20.93
N ILE A 39 13.19 5.09 19.83
CA ILE A 39 11.77 5.49 19.68
C ILE A 39 10.88 4.32 19.27
N THR A 40 11.31 3.45 18.35
CA THR A 40 10.47 2.39 17.72
C THR A 40 10.19 1.15 18.56
N ARG A 41 10.71 1.07 19.80
CA ARG A 41 10.54 0.00 20.82
C ARG A 41 11.65 -1.07 20.85
N SER A 42 12.25 -1.19 22.05
CA SER A 42 12.90 -2.37 22.67
C SER A 42 14.22 -2.96 22.14
N CYS A 43 15.16 -2.18 21.62
CA CYS A 43 16.56 -2.63 21.51
C CYS A 43 17.51 -1.90 22.47
N CYS A 44 16.97 -1.05 23.33
CA CYS A 44 17.74 -0.24 24.24
C CYS A 44 17.09 -0.31 25.63
N ASP A 45 16.90 -1.52 26.15
CA ASP A 45 16.60 -1.69 27.57
C ASP A 45 17.63 -0.90 28.37
N LYS A 46 17.16 -0.18 29.39
CA LYS A 46 18.04 0.59 30.27
C LYS A 46 19.15 -0.35 30.72
N PRO A 47 20.44 -0.05 30.45
CA PRO A 47 21.53 -0.92 30.86
C PRO A 47 21.41 -1.24 32.34
N ILE A 48 21.26 -2.52 32.67
CA ILE A 48 21.19 -2.98 34.06
C ILE A 48 22.61 -2.89 34.59
N ILE A 49 22.83 -2.11 35.64
CA ILE A 49 24.12 -2.01 36.31
C ILE A 49 24.13 -3.06 37.43
N PRO A 50 24.87 -4.18 37.29
CA PRO A 50 24.91 -5.22 38.33
C PRO A 50 25.69 -4.80 39.58
N ASN A 51 26.65 -3.87 39.46
CA ASN A 51 27.37 -3.28 40.60
C ASN A 51 27.77 -1.82 40.30
N GLN A 52 27.59 -0.92 41.27
CA GLN A 52 27.86 0.53 41.16
C GLN A 52 29.35 0.89 40.98
N THR A 53 30.24 -0.10 40.92
CA THR A 53 31.70 0.07 40.81
C THR A 53 32.24 -0.16 39.40
N ASP A 54 31.43 -0.65 38.45
CA ASP A 54 31.88 -0.85 37.07
C ASP A 54 31.81 0.45 36.26
N THR A 55 32.95 1.12 36.13
CA THR A 55 33.11 2.38 35.37
C THR A 55 32.62 2.25 33.92
N ALA A 56 32.77 1.08 33.30
CA ALA A 56 32.31 0.80 31.94
C ALA A 56 30.78 0.72 31.84
N ALA A 57 30.10 0.14 32.84
CA ALA A 57 28.64 0.05 32.88
C ALA A 57 28.00 1.43 33.11
N ILE A 58 28.62 2.27 33.96
CA ILE A 58 28.17 3.64 34.21
C ILE A 58 28.34 4.52 32.97
N ALA A 59 29.47 4.38 32.25
CA ALA A 59 29.70 5.10 30.99
C ALA A 59 28.68 4.70 29.91
N ALA A 60 28.35 3.41 29.80
CA ALA A 60 27.34 2.91 28.88
C ALA A 60 25.94 3.43 29.21
N LEU A 61 25.55 3.50 30.50
CA LEU A 61 24.29 4.09 30.93
C LEU A 61 24.21 5.58 30.60
N THR A 62 25.27 6.34 30.90
CA THR A 62 25.31 7.79 30.64
C THR A 62 25.17 8.10 29.15
N GLU A 63 25.85 7.31 28.31
CA GLU A 63 25.75 7.44 26.85
C GLU A 63 24.36 7.04 26.32
N TRP A 64 23.74 6.02 26.91
CA TRP A 64 22.35 5.65 26.61
C TRP A 64 21.39 6.78 26.97
N GLU A 65 21.49 7.37 28.17
CA GLU A 65 20.65 8.49 28.62
C GLU A 65 20.83 9.72 27.72
N ARG A 66 22.07 10.01 27.31
CA ARG A 66 22.38 11.10 26.39
C ARG A 66 21.70 10.90 25.04
N LYS A 67 21.74 9.68 24.48
CA LYS A 67 21.10 9.36 23.19
C LYS A 67 19.57 9.39 23.29
N GLN A 68 19.01 8.84 24.37
CA GLN A 68 17.58 8.93 24.66
C GLN A 68 17.10 10.37 24.75
N ARG A 69 17.85 11.24 25.44
CA ARG A 69 17.51 12.65 25.56
C ARG A 69 17.57 13.37 24.22
N LYS A 70 18.55 13.06 23.37
CA LYS A 70 18.60 13.58 22.00
C LYS A 70 17.39 13.15 21.17
N ALA A 71 16.99 11.88 21.24
CA ALA A 71 15.81 11.37 20.55
C ALA A 71 14.54 12.12 21.00
N LEU A 72 14.38 12.31 22.32
CA LEU A 72 13.28 13.11 22.89
C LEU A 72 13.32 14.56 22.39
N THR A 73 14.48 15.21 22.40
CA THR A 73 14.63 16.59 21.91
C THR A 73 14.22 16.72 20.45
N VAL A 74 14.59 15.77 19.59
CA VAL A 74 14.21 15.79 18.17
C VAL A 74 12.68 15.76 18.01
N VAL A 75 11.98 14.94 18.80
CA VAL A 75 10.50 14.89 18.79
C VAL A 75 9.92 16.20 19.32
N CYS A 76 10.34 16.64 20.51
CA CYS A 76 9.79 17.84 21.16
C CYS A 76 9.98 19.12 20.34
N LEU A 77 11.12 19.30 19.67
CA LEU A 77 11.39 20.49 18.84
C LEU A 77 10.51 20.60 17.60
N ARG A 78 9.78 19.54 17.25
CA ARG A 78 9.01 19.43 15.99
C ARG A 78 7.52 19.28 16.24
N VAL A 79 7.09 19.58 17.44
CA VAL A 79 5.71 19.53 17.92
C VAL A 79 5.28 20.95 18.27
N ALA A 80 4.05 21.35 17.90
CA ALA A 80 3.49 22.64 18.31
C ALA A 80 2.99 22.62 19.76
N GLU A 81 2.61 23.77 20.31
CA GLU A 81 2.19 23.92 21.72
C GLU A 81 1.04 22.99 22.13
N GLY A 82 0.07 22.76 21.25
CA GLY A 82 -1.06 21.85 21.51
C GLY A 82 -0.62 20.42 21.81
N PRO A 83 0.03 19.72 20.86
CA PRO A 83 0.53 18.37 21.12
C PRO A 83 1.64 18.30 22.17
N MET A 84 2.39 19.39 22.38
CA MET A 84 3.43 19.48 23.42
C MET A 84 2.83 19.25 24.82
N ALA A 85 1.60 19.72 25.07
CA ALA A 85 0.90 19.52 26.33
C ALA A 85 0.70 18.02 26.68
N TYR A 86 0.58 17.15 25.68
CA TYR A 86 0.45 15.70 25.91
C TYR A 86 1.78 15.02 26.27
N ILE A 87 2.90 15.56 25.78
CA ILE A 87 4.23 14.96 25.93
C ILE A 87 5.13 15.65 26.96
N GLN A 88 4.72 16.79 27.56
CA GLN A 88 5.59 17.55 28.49
C GLN A 88 6.11 16.73 29.67
N ARG A 89 5.38 15.67 30.07
CA ARG A 89 5.72 14.80 31.21
C ARG A 89 6.52 13.57 30.80
N ALA A 90 6.73 13.37 29.49
CA ALA A 90 7.46 12.21 28.99
C ALA A 90 8.95 12.34 29.30
N ILE A 91 9.54 11.28 29.86
CA ILE A 91 10.95 11.25 30.26
C ILE A 91 11.81 10.65 29.14
N THR A 92 11.21 9.80 28.30
CA THR A 92 11.89 9.08 27.21
C THR A 92 11.27 9.40 25.85
N GLY A 93 12.09 9.29 24.79
CA GLY A 93 11.60 9.46 23.42
C GLY A 93 10.49 8.46 23.06
N VAL A 94 10.63 7.21 23.50
CA VAL A 94 9.60 6.15 23.36
C VAL A 94 8.28 6.56 23.99
N GLU A 95 8.30 7.09 25.21
CA GLU A 95 7.09 7.50 25.92
C GLU A 95 6.38 8.65 25.22
N ALA A 96 7.13 9.67 24.81
CA ALA A 96 6.60 10.80 24.05
C ALA A 96 5.96 10.34 22.74
N TRP A 97 6.67 9.48 21.99
CA TRP A 97 6.20 8.93 20.72
C TRP A 97 4.91 8.11 20.87
N ASN A 98 4.89 7.17 21.83
CA ASN A 98 3.71 6.35 22.10
C ASN A 98 2.51 7.20 22.54
N LYS A 99 2.75 8.26 23.31
CA LYS A 99 1.68 9.17 23.74
C LYS A 99 1.07 9.94 22.56
N LEU A 100 1.91 10.46 21.66
CA LEU A 100 1.45 11.11 20.43
C LEU A 100 0.68 10.13 19.55
N GLN A 101 1.19 8.91 19.38
CA GLN A 101 0.50 7.86 18.62
C GLN A 101 -0.86 7.52 19.24
N SER A 102 -0.95 7.42 20.56
CA SER A 102 -2.23 7.16 21.25
C SER A 102 -3.27 8.27 21.06
N VAL A 103 -2.84 9.53 20.93
CA VAL A 103 -3.75 10.69 20.81
C VAL A 103 -4.17 10.92 19.37
N TYR A 104 -3.20 10.90 18.44
CA TYR A 104 -3.43 11.26 17.04
C TYR A 104 -3.68 10.08 16.11
N GLN A 105 -3.31 8.88 16.54
CA GLN A 105 -3.56 7.64 15.81
C GLN A 105 -4.11 6.56 16.75
N PRO A 106 -5.28 6.80 17.39
CA PRO A 106 -5.86 5.83 18.30
C PRO A 106 -6.15 4.54 17.53
N LYS A 107 -5.54 3.43 17.97
CA LYS A 107 -5.80 2.05 17.49
C LYS A 107 -7.16 1.55 17.97
N ALA A 108 -8.19 2.37 17.84
CA ALA A 108 -9.55 2.01 18.21
C ALA A 108 -10.07 0.99 17.20
N ALA A 109 -10.65 -0.11 17.69
CA ALA A 109 -11.23 -1.16 16.85
C ALA A 109 -12.22 -0.60 15.81
N ILE A 110 -12.94 0.48 16.15
CA ILE A 110 -13.87 1.16 15.23
C ILE A 110 -13.17 1.75 14.00
N ASN A 111 -11.93 2.24 14.11
CA ASN A 111 -11.18 2.78 12.98
C ASN A 111 -10.76 1.65 12.03
N ILE A 112 -10.29 0.53 12.58
CA ILE A 112 -9.95 -0.67 11.81
C ILE A 112 -11.20 -1.21 11.11
N ILE A 113 -12.33 -1.31 11.82
CA ILE A 113 -13.62 -1.74 11.25
C ILE A 113 -14.08 -0.79 10.14
N ARG A 114 -13.95 0.54 10.35
CA ARG A 114 -14.31 1.54 9.34
C ARG A 114 -13.48 1.38 8.07
N LEU A 115 -12.17 1.21 8.19
CA LEU A 115 -11.25 1.01 7.07
C LEU A 115 -11.52 -0.30 6.33
N ARG A 116 -11.76 -1.41 7.07
CA ARG A 116 -12.17 -2.68 6.45
C ARG A 116 -13.48 -2.56 5.69
N ARG A 117 -14.50 -1.92 6.29
CA ARG A 117 -15.77 -1.67 5.60
C ARG A 117 -15.62 -0.74 4.39
N GLN A 118 -14.64 0.16 4.40
CA GLN A 118 -14.34 1.01 3.25
C GLN A 118 -13.77 0.15 2.11
N ILE A 119 -12.77 -0.70 2.41
CA ILE A 119 -12.21 -1.64 1.44
C ILE A 119 -13.28 -2.50 0.77
N PHE A 120 -14.13 -3.17 1.55
CA PHE A 120 -15.14 -4.08 0.98
C PHE A 120 -16.30 -3.37 0.26
N ARG A 121 -16.44 -2.05 0.39
CA ARG A 121 -17.47 -1.26 -0.30
C ARG A 121 -16.94 -0.47 -1.48
N MET A 122 -15.62 -0.42 -1.67
CA MET A 122 -15.06 0.21 -2.86
C MET A 122 -15.36 -0.69 -4.06
N ALA A 123 -16.07 -0.13 -5.03
CA ALA A 123 -16.35 -0.75 -6.31
C ALA A 123 -15.76 0.14 -7.41
N CYS A 124 -15.16 -0.50 -8.40
CA CYS A 124 -14.63 0.16 -9.59
C CYS A 124 -15.79 0.45 -10.55
N GLU A 125 -16.23 1.70 -10.59
CA GLU A 125 -17.20 2.17 -11.57
C GLU A 125 -16.53 2.39 -12.94
N GLY A 126 -16.17 1.29 -13.62
CA GLY A 126 -15.90 1.19 -15.06
C GLY A 126 -14.75 1.99 -15.69
N GLU A 127 -14.60 3.28 -15.41
CA GLU A 127 -13.77 4.21 -16.17
C GLU A 127 -12.48 4.63 -15.47
N ASN A 128 -12.32 4.37 -14.15
CA ASN A 128 -11.11 4.76 -13.43
C ASN A 128 -10.51 3.64 -12.55
N VAL A 129 -10.10 2.56 -13.23
CA VAL A 129 -9.40 1.41 -12.64
C VAL A 129 -8.17 1.83 -11.83
N GLU A 130 -7.37 2.77 -12.37
CA GLU A 130 -6.17 3.28 -11.71
C GLU A 130 -6.50 4.01 -10.40
N GLU A 131 -7.52 4.88 -10.40
CA GLU A 131 -7.92 5.61 -9.21
C GLU A 131 -8.49 4.68 -8.13
N ASN A 132 -9.31 3.69 -8.52
CA ASN A 132 -9.83 2.70 -7.57
C ASN A 132 -8.68 1.91 -6.93
N LEU A 133 -7.71 1.46 -7.73
CA LEU A 133 -6.56 0.74 -7.22
C LEU A 133 -5.71 1.60 -6.28
N ARG A 134 -5.46 2.86 -6.63
CA ARG A 134 -4.74 3.80 -5.76
C ARG A 134 -5.43 3.95 -4.41
N LYS A 135 -6.76 4.13 -4.41
CA LYS A 135 -7.56 4.21 -3.18
C LYS A 135 -7.47 2.92 -2.34
N LEU A 136 -7.52 1.74 -2.97
CA LEU A 136 -7.36 0.46 -2.28
C LEU A 136 -5.99 0.34 -1.62
N THR A 137 -4.91 0.71 -2.32
CA THR A 137 -3.55 0.70 -1.79
C THR A 137 -3.38 1.70 -0.64
N ASP A 138 -3.96 2.90 -0.75
CA ASP A 138 -3.92 3.91 0.32
C ASP A 138 -4.62 3.40 1.60
N VAL A 139 -5.78 2.73 1.46
CA VAL A 139 -6.51 2.18 2.62
C VAL A 139 -5.78 0.96 3.20
N LYS A 140 -5.12 0.13 2.38
CA LYS A 140 -4.22 -0.95 2.85
C LYS A 140 -3.08 -0.38 3.69
N GLY A 141 -2.37 0.62 3.18
CA GLY A 141 -1.29 1.29 3.91
C GLY A 141 -1.78 1.87 5.25
N THR A 142 -2.95 2.52 5.24
CA THR A 142 -3.56 3.03 6.47
C THR A 142 -3.83 1.90 7.48
N LEU A 143 -4.32 0.73 7.06
CA LEU A 143 -4.55 -0.42 7.94
C LEU A 143 -3.25 -0.99 8.53
N GLU A 144 -2.18 -1.03 7.74
CA GLU A 144 -0.86 -1.44 8.19
C GLU A 144 -0.31 -0.49 9.26
N GLU A 145 -0.53 0.82 9.13
CA GLU A 145 -0.17 1.80 10.17
C GLU A 145 -0.91 1.54 11.49
N TYR A 146 -2.16 1.07 11.44
CA TYR A 146 -2.90 0.64 12.63
C TYR A 146 -2.44 -0.72 13.19
N GLY A 147 -1.51 -1.39 12.51
CA GLY A 147 -0.94 -2.69 12.91
C GLY A 147 -1.79 -3.89 12.47
N THR A 148 -2.67 -3.71 11.48
CA THR A 148 -3.42 -4.81 10.86
C THR A 148 -2.87 -5.05 9.47
N THR A 149 -2.13 -6.14 9.29
CA THR A 149 -1.66 -6.55 7.96
C THR A 149 -2.75 -7.34 7.23
N ILE A 150 -2.88 -7.09 5.93
CA ILE A 150 -3.66 -7.91 5.01
C ILE A 150 -2.65 -8.74 4.22
N SER A 151 -2.87 -10.05 4.09
CA SER A 151 -1.97 -10.87 3.27
C SER A 151 -2.07 -10.45 1.80
N GLU A 152 -0.97 -10.59 1.06
CA GLU A 152 -0.94 -10.21 -0.36
C GLU A 152 -2.02 -10.92 -1.18
N VAL A 153 -2.29 -12.19 -0.88
CA VAL A 153 -3.36 -12.99 -1.50
C VAL A 153 -4.75 -12.47 -1.15
N GLU A 154 -4.99 -12.06 0.09
CA GLU A 154 -6.28 -11.51 0.50
C GLU A 154 -6.52 -10.12 -0.11
N PHE A 155 -5.46 -9.31 -0.20
CA PHE A 155 -5.53 -8.01 -0.85
C PHE A 155 -5.75 -8.14 -2.37
N ALA A 156 -5.10 -9.12 -3.00
CA ALA A 156 -5.35 -9.55 -4.36
C ALA A 156 -6.83 -9.88 -4.61
N ILE A 157 -7.41 -10.76 -3.79
CA ILE A 157 -8.83 -11.13 -3.89
C ILE A 157 -9.71 -9.90 -3.67
N THR A 158 -9.37 -9.04 -2.72
CA THR A 158 -10.07 -7.79 -2.44
C THR A 158 -10.09 -6.84 -3.64
N ILE A 159 -8.96 -6.70 -4.33
CA ILE A 159 -8.86 -5.92 -5.56
C ILE A 159 -9.78 -6.53 -6.62
N LEU A 160 -9.74 -7.84 -6.83
CA LEU A 160 -10.58 -8.55 -7.80
C LEU A 160 -12.08 -8.40 -7.50
N MET A 161 -12.48 -8.51 -6.23
CA MET A 161 -13.87 -8.30 -5.78
C MET A 161 -14.38 -6.86 -5.99
N SER A 162 -13.48 -5.88 -6.13
CA SER A 162 -13.88 -4.50 -6.39
C SER A 162 -14.25 -4.25 -7.85
N PHE A 163 -13.94 -5.16 -8.78
CA PHE A 163 -14.29 -5.00 -10.19
C PHE A 163 -15.73 -5.45 -10.48
N PRO A 164 -16.40 -4.85 -11.49
CA PRO A 164 -17.69 -5.32 -11.95
C PRO A 164 -17.62 -6.72 -12.59
N ASP A 165 -18.74 -7.45 -12.57
CA ASP A 165 -18.93 -8.80 -13.17
C ASP A 165 -18.47 -8.90 -14.63
N LEU A 166 -18.39 -7.78 -15.35
CA LEU A 166 -17.83 -7.68 -16.70
C LEU A 166 -16.39 -8.21 -16.80
N TRP A 167 -15.67 -8.24 -15.69
CA TRP A 167 -14.29 -8.73 -15.61
C TRP A 167 -14.19 -10.23 -15.30
N ASP A 168 -15.30 -10.92 -15.00
CA ASP A 168 -15.31 -12.31 -14.51
C ASP A 168 -14.60 -13.29 -15.46
N THR A 169 -14.73 -13.08 -16.78
CA THR A 169 -14.05 -13.91 -17.78
C THR A 169 -12.52 -13.81 -17.67
N TRP A 170 -12.02 -12.61 -17.40
CA TRP A 170 -10.60 -12.37 -17.20
C TRP A 170 -10.15 -12.84 -15.83
N VAL A 171 -10.93 -12.58 -14.77
CA VAL A 171 -10.66 -13.04 -13.40
C VAL A 171 -10.55 -14.57 -13.34
N GLY A 172 -11.41 -15.29 -14.06
CA GLY A 172 -11.38 -16.75 -14.13
C GLY A 172 -10.11 -17.35 -14.76
N GLY A 173 -9.33 -16.54 -15.49
CA GLY A 173 -8.04 -16.93 -16.06
C GLY A 173 -6.84 -16.69 -15.13
N ILE A 174 -7.05 -16.07 -13.97
CA ILE A 174 -5.98 -15.73 -13.03
C ILE A 174 -5.71 -16.92 -12.11
N ASP A 175 -4.48 -17.42 -12.13
CA ASP A 175 -4.02 -18.41 -11.16
C ASP A 175 -3.59 -17.72 -9.85
N LEU A 176 -4.49 -17.70 -8.87
CA LEU A 176 -4.23 -17.15 -7.53
C LEU A 176 -3.07 -17.84 -6.80
N ALA A 177 -2.72 -19.09 -7.14
CA ALA A 177 -1.59 -19.80 -6.52
C ALA A 177 -0.22 -19.31 -7.02
N SER A 178 -0.19 -18.66 -8.18
CA SER A 178 1.04 -18.10 -8.77
C SER A 178 1.40 -16.71 -8.22
N ILE A 179 0.47 -16.06 -7.53
CA ILE A 179 0.58 -14.66 -7.11
C ILE A 179 1.40 -14.57 -5.83
N LYS A 180 2.58 -13.96 -5.94
CA LYS A 180 3.50 -13.76 -4.80
C LYS A 180 3.33 -12.38 -4.19
N THR A 181 3.01 -11.38 -5.01
CA THR A 181 2.90 -9.98 -4.59
C THR A 181 1.64 -9.34 -5.18
N SER A 182 1.01 -8.43 -4.45
CA SER A 182 -0.14 -7.66 -4.98
C SER A 182 0.21 -6.84 -6.23
N ASP A 183 1.47 -6.43 -6.41
CA ASP A 183 1.98 -5.72 -7.58
C ASP A 183 1.86 -6.52 -8.89
N ASP A 184 1.92 -7.86 -8.82
CA ASP A 184 1.77 -8.72 -10.00
C ASP A 184 0.36 -8.59 -10.57
N ILE A 185 -0.66 -8.58 -9.70
CA ILE A 185 -2.06 -8.39 -10.08
C ILE A 185 -2.30 -6.99 -10.61
N ILE A 186 -1.74 -5.99 -9.94
CA ILE A 186 -1.83 -4.60 -10.38
C ILE A 186 -1.34 -4.47 -11.82
N THR A 187 -0.20 -5.09 -12.13
CA THR A 187 0.36 -5.09 -13.49
C THR A 187 -0.55 -5.81 -14.48
N CYS A 188 -1.10 -6.97 -14.12
CA CYS A 188 -2.05 -7.71 -14.96
C CYS A 188 -3.34 -6.91 -15.22
N ILE A 189 -3.86 -6.20 -14.21
CA ILE A 189 -5.03 -5.33 -14.32
C ILE A 189 -4.76 -4.20 -15.32
N PHE A 190 -3.62 -3.53 -15.20
CA PHE A 190 -3.25 -2.47 -16.14
C PHE A 190 -3.10 -2.98 -17.57
N GLN A 191 -2.49 -4.14 -17.77
CA GLN A 191 -2.38 -4.77 -19.09
C GLN A 191 -3.77 -5.06 -19.68
N GLN A 192 -4.70 -5.56 -18.88
CA GLN A 192 -6.06 -5.83 -19.31
C GLN A 192 -6.86 -4.56 -19.62
N ALA A 193 -6.71 -3.51 -18.80
CA ALA A 193 -7.38 -2.22 -18.98
C ALA A 193 -6.94 -1.49 -20.27
N ILE A 194 -5.70 -1.71 -20.72
CA ILE A 194 -5.16 -1.14 -21.96
C ILE A 194 -5.62 -1.93 -23.20
N CYS A 195 -5.94 -3.22 -23.05
CA CYS A 195 -6.41 -4.08 -24.13
C CYS A 195 -7.87 -3.74 -24.55
N PRO A 196 -8.12 -3.27 -25.79
CA PRO A 196 -9.45 -2.85 -26.24
C PRO A 196 -10.51 -3.97 -26.35
N ALA A 197 -10.10 -5.23 -26.22
CA ALA A 197 -10.98 -6.40 -26.34
C ALA A 197 -11.92 -6.59 -25.13
N ALA A 198 -11.77 -5.78 -24.07
CA ALA A 198 -12.54 -5.89 -22.82
C ALA A 198 -13.43 -4.67 -22.52
N LYS A 199 -13.64 -3.74 -23.47
CA LYS A 199 -14.77 -2.83 -23.37
C LYS A 199 -16.01 -3.59 -23.84
N PRO A 200 -16.98 -3.94 -22.98
CA PRO A 200 -18.27 -4.35 -23.46
C PRO A 200 -18.90 -3.11 -24.09
N ASN A 201 -18.74 -2.99 -25.40
CA ASN A 201 -19.53 -2.06 -26.17
C ASN A 201 -20.99 -2.48 -25.90
N SER A 202 -21.77 -1.57 -25.32
CA SER A 202 -23.19 -1.74 -24.99
C SER A 202 -24.09 -2.11 -26.18
N ASN A 203 -23.54 -2.36 -27.36
CA ASN A 203 -24.25 -2.79 -28.56
C ASN A 203 -23.72 -4.16 -28.97
N ASP A 204 -24.39 -5.20 -28.47
CA ASP A 204 -24.28 -6.55 -28.99
C ASP A 204 -24.34 -6.53 -30.53
N THR A 205 -23.25 -6.95 -31.16
CA THR A 205 -23.32 -7.44 -32.54
C THR A 205 -22.65 -8.81 -32.58
N ALA A 206 -23.50 -9.82 -32.66
CA ALA A 206 -23.14 -11.22 -32.78
C ALA A 206 -22.06 -11.44 -33.87
N LEU A 207 -21.07 -12.26 -33.54
CA LEU A 207 -20.10 -12.81 -34.49
C LEU A 207 -20.84 -13.67 -35.53
N LEU A 208 -21.13 -13.11 -36.71
CA LEU A 208 -21.47 -13.90 -37.88
C LEU A 208 -20.19 -14.59 -38.38
N ALA A 209 -20.01 -15.84 -37.98
CA ALA A 209 -19.10 -16.75 -38.65
C ALA A 209 -19.59 -16.94 -40.09
N HIS A 210 -18.90 -16.33 -41.07
CA HIS A 210 -19.12 -16.69 -42.46
C HIS A 210 -18.61 -18.11 -42.68
N SER A 211 -19.53 -19.07 -42.60
CA SER A 211 -19.34 -20.40 -43.17
C SER A 211 -19.03 -20.24 -44.67
N ARG A 212 -17.84 -20.65 -45.10
CA ARG A 212 -17.54 -20.85 -46.52
C ARG A 212 -18.35 -22.05 -47.02
N SER A 213 -19.57 -21.80 -47.47
CA SER A 213 -20.32 -22.78 -48.26
C SER A 213 -19.82 -22.76 -49.70
N SER A 214 -19.17 -23.86 -50.08
CA SER A 214 -19.07 -24.30 -51.47
C SER A 214 -20.48 -24.39 -52.08
N SER A 215 -20.79 -23.56 -53.07
CA SER A 215 -21.88 -23.84 -54.00
C SER A 215 -21.43 -23.49 -55.42
N SER A 216 -21.22 -24.56 -56.18
CA SER A 216 -21.10 -24.63 -57.63
C SER A 216 -22.22 -23.91 -58.37
N ASN A 217 -21.90 -23.33 -59.53
CA ASN A 217 -22.72 -23.33 -60.75
C ASN A 217 -21.77 -23.00 -61.93
N HIS A 218 -21.23 -24.03 -62.59
CA HIS A 218 -21.71 -24.67 -63.83
C HIS A 218 -21.33 -23.89 -65.10
N CYS A 219 -20.29 -24.37 -65.78
CA CYS A 219 -20.12 -24.19 -67.23
C CYS A 219 -19.95 -25.56 -67.88
N GLU A 220 -20.72 -25.76 -68.93
CA GLU A 220 -21.01 -26.97 -69.69
C GLU A 220 -19.79 -27.72 -70.26
N GLY A 221 -19.85 -29.06 -70.17
CA GLY A 221 -19.70 -29.93 -71.35
C GLY A 221 -18.31 -30.24 -71.92
N ALA A 222 -17.55 -31.16 -71.31
CA ALA A 222 -16.66 -32.09 -72.03
C ALA A 222 -16.34 -33.35 -71.20
N CYS A 223 -16.44 -34.55 -71.81
CA CYS A 223 -16.13 -35.84 -71.19
C CYS A 223 -14.62 -36.05 -71.03
N PHE A 224 -14.21 -36.55 -69.86
CA PHE A 224 -12.82 -36.57 -69.38
C PHE A 224 -11.85 -37.52 -70.09
N HIS A 225 -12.31 -38.36 -71.03
CA HIS A 225 -11.42 -39.36 -71.65
C HIS A 225 -10.92 -39.02 -73.07
N CYS A 226 -11.60 -38.14 -73.83
CA CYS A 226 -11.21 -37.85 -75.23
C CYS A 226 -11.25 -36.36 -75.64
N ARG A 227 -11.70 -35.44 -74.78
CA ARG A 227 -11.70 -33.96 -74.97
C ARG A 227 -12.01 -33.42 -76.38
N CYS A 228 -13.18 -33.75 -76.94
CA CYS A 228 -13.85 -32.90 -77.94
C CYS A 228 -15.34 -32.72 -77.55
N PRO A 229 -15.97 -31.57 -77.83
CA PRO A 229 -17.35 -31.31 -77.40
C PRO A 229 -18.36 -31.63 -78.52
N SER A 230 -19.56 -32.03 -78.10
CA SER A 230 -20.81 -32.24 -78.87
C SER A 230 -20.91 -33.45 -79.80
N HIS A 231 -21.54 -34.52 -79.28
CA HIS A 231 -22.81 -35.04 -79.80
C HIS A 231 -23.52 -35.90 -78.74
#